data_AF-A0A1G2YBC2-F1
#
_entry.id   AF-A0A1G2YBC2-F1
#
_cell.length_a   1.000
_cell.length_b   1.000
_cell.length_c   1.000
_cell.angle_alpha   90.00
_cell.angle_beta   90.00
_cell.angle_gamma   90.00
#
_symmetry.space_group_name_H-M   'P 1'
#
loop_
_entity.id
_entity.type
_entity.pdbx_description
1 polymer ?
#
loop_
_entity_poly.entity_id
_entity_poly.type
_entity_poly.pdbx_seq_one_letter_code
_entity_poly.pdbx_strand_id
1 'polypeptide(L)'
;MKNYILYLLTIFVITSVSMAVNPQVTIQISGGVTGSIVLELYADTAPITTANFISYVKKNFYNNLIIHRVINGFMIQGGGFDTNIIQKPHDPNIINESYNNLSNLRGTIAMARTSEPDTANSQFYINTVDNTSLNYGAIAYDGYGNAYRKIGYCVFGRVISGMNIVDAIAAVATTTKSGMTDVPVNNIIIQSVTITKNAPVCANKMIGDIDRDCNIDLADFAQMAENWLLCNSITICQ
;
A
#
# COMPACT_ATOMS: atom_id res chain seq x y z
N MET A 1 69.88 17.81 5.21
CA MET A 1 68.76 17.46 6.10
C MET A 1 67.48 17.51 5.27
N LYS A 2 66.86 16.35 4.99
CA LYS A 2 65.65 16.25 4.14
C LYS A 2 64.41 16.29 5.04
N ASN A 3 63.57 17.30 4.87
CA ASN A 3 62.29 17.41 5.56
C ASN A 3 61.20 16.70 4.74
N TYR A 4 60.63 15.64 5.30
CA TYR A 4 59.47 14.95 4.72
C TYR A 4 58.19 15.61 5.25
N ILE A 5 57.43 16.24 4.36
CA ILE A 5 56.09 16.74 4.63
C ILE A 5 55.13 15.55 4.55
N LEU A 6 54.56 15.16 5.69
CA LEU A 6 53.56 14.11 5.80
C LEU A 6 52.18 14.72 5.51
N TYR A 7 51.62 14.43 4.33
CA TYR A 7 50.24 14.78 4.00
C TYR A 7 49.29 13.78 4.68
N LEU A 8 48.57 14.23 5.71
CA LEU A 8 47.43 13.51 6.29
C LEU A 8 46.26 13.59 5.30
N LEU A 9 46.07 12.51 4.53
CA LEU A 9 44.93 12.34 3.65
C LEU A 9 43.71 11.97 4.51
N THR A 10 42.89 12.95 4.86
CA THR A 10 41.60 12.69 5.54
C THR A 10 40.62 12.10 4.53
N ILE A 11 40.43 10.78 4.59
CA ILE A 11 39.40 10.08 3.83
C ILE A 11 38.04 10.44 4.46
N PHE A 12 37.28 11.30 3.79
CA PHE A 12 35.88 11.56 4.13
C PHE A 12 35.06 10.38 3.60
N VAL A 13 34.73 9.42 4.46
CA VAL A 13 33.79 8.34 4.11
C VAL A 13 32.40 8.95 4.13
N ILE A 14 31.85 9.24 2.96
CA ILE A 14 30.44 9.62 2.80
C ILE A 14 29.64 8.32 2.93
N THR A 15 29.10 8.02 4.10
CA THR A 15 28.12 6.94 4.26
C THR A 15 26.80 7.42 3.66
N SER A 16 26.37 6.78 2.58
CA SER A 16 25.03 6.98 2.03
C SER A 16 24.04 6.27 2.93
N VAL A 17 23.36 7.04 3.77
CA VAL A 17 22.25 6.61 4.61
C VAL A 17 21.12 6.07 3.71
N SER A 18 20.94 4.76 3.67
CA SER A 18 19.85 4.12 2.91
C SER A 18 18.56 4.30 3.69
N MET A 19 17.71 5.26 3.29
CA MET A 19 16.39 5.37 3.89
C MET A 19 15.52 4.20 3.44
N ALA A 20 15.07 3.38 4.40
CA ALA A 20 13.90 2.50 4.35
C ALA A 20 13.01 2.74 3.12
N VAL A 21 13.15 1.92 2.08
CA VAL A 21 12.41 2.09 0.85
C VAL A 21 11.19 1.17 0.84
N ASN A 22 10.00 1.74 0.89
CA ASN A 22 8.78 0.99 0.56
C ASN A 22 8.67 0.77 -0.96
N PRO A 23 8.14 -0.37 -1.43
CA PRO A 23 7.81 -0.55 -2.83
C PRO A 23 6.84 0.53 -3.30
N GLN A 24 7.05 1.04 -4.51
CA GLN A 24 6.13 1.98 -5.13
C GLN A 24 5.59 1.42 -6.44
N VAL A 25 4.30 1.65 -6.69
CA VAL A 25 3.63 1.26 -7.92
C VAL A 25 2.91 2.45 -8.55
N THR A 26 2.87 2.50 -9.87
CA THR A 26 2.06 3.47 -10.62
C THR A 26 0.93 2.75 -11.34
N ILE A 27 -0.30 3.17 -11.08
CA ILE A 27 -1.51 2.76 -11.76
C ILE A 27 -1.83 3.79 -12.84
N GLN A 28 -1.86 3.37 -14.10
CA GLN A 28 -2.32 4.19 -15.21
C GLN A 28 -3.82 3.98 -15.42
N ILE A 29 -4.60 5.06 -15.32
CA ILE A 29 -6.06 5.06 -15.47
C ILE A 29 -6.44 5.71 -16.80
N SER A 30 -7.44 5.12 -17.47
CA SER A 30 -8.05 5.67 -18.69
C SER A 30 -9.57 5.44 -18.73
N GLY A 31 -10.25 5.98 -19.74
CA GLY A 31 -11.70 5.86 -19.91
C GLY A 31 -12.43 7.11 -19.40
N GLY A 32 -13.40 6.93 -18.50
CA GLY A 32 -14.19 8.04 -17.94
C GLY A 32 -13.37 9.09 -17.17
N VAL A 33 -12.20 8.70 -16.67
CA VAL A 33 -11.15 9.57 -16.12
C VAL A 33 -9.82 9.07 -16.68
N THR A 34 -8.88 9.98 -16.92
CA THR A 34 -7.51 9.63 -17.35
C THR A 34 -6.49 10.28 -16.42
N GLY A 35 -5.49 9.51 -16.01
CA GLY A 35 -4.42 10.01 -15.16
C GLY A 35 -3.61 8.89 -14.51
N SER A 36 -2.65 9.26 -13.68
CA SER A 36 -1.79 8.30 -12.97
C SER A 36 -2.00 8.42 -11.46
N ILE A 37 -2.02 7.28 -10.77
CA ILE A 37 -2.03 7.19 -9.31
C ILE A 37 -0.77 6.46 -8.88
N VAL A 38 0.02 7.07 -8.00
CA VAL A 38 1.24 6.46 -7.46
C VAL A 38 0.97 6.03 -6.02
N LEU A 39 1.23 4.76 -5.73
CA LEU A 39 1.08 4.17 -4.41
C LEU A 39 2.45 3.84 -3.80
N GLU A 40 2.55 4.04 -2.50
CA GLU A 40 3.59 3.48 -1.63
C GLU A 40 2.99 2.32 -0.84
N LEU A 41 3.64 1.15 -0.86
CA LEU A 41 3.14 -0.08 -0.22
C LEU A 41 3.94 -0.40 1.05
N TYR A 42 3.25 -0.76 2.13
CA TYR A 42 3.84 -0.97 3.45
C TYR A 42 4.28 -2.42 3.66
N ALA A 43 5.38 -2.79 2.99
CA ALA A 43 5.89 -4.16 2.97
C ALA A 43 6.15 -4.74 4.38
N ASP A 44 6.60 -3.95 5.36
CA ASP A 44 6.88 -4.49 6.71
C ASP A 44 5.62 -4.63 7.57
N THR A 45 4.60 -3.81 7.28
CA THR A 45 3.39 -3.72 8.11
C THR A 45 2.30 -4.66 7.61
N ALA A 46 2.28 -4.92 6.30
CA ALA A 46 1.37 -5.87 5.66
C ALA A 46 2.14 -6.71 4.61
N PRO A 47 3.11 -7.56 5.03
CA PRO A 47 3.98 -8.30 4.13
C PRO A 47 3.24 -9.27 3.22
N ILE A 48 2.27 -10.03 3.74
CA ILE A 48 1.51 -11.00 2.94
C ILE A 48 0.67 -10.27 1.89
N THR A 49 0.01 -9.20 2.31
CA THR A 49 -0.85 -8.39 1.45
C THR A 49 -0.06 -7.67 0.37
N THR A 50 1.07 -7.06 0.74
CA THR A 50 1.96 -6.35 -0.18
C THR A 50 2.59 -7.30 -1.19
N ALA A 51 3.06 -8.47 -0.74
CA ALA A 51 3.60 -9.51 -1.62
C ALA A 51 2.54 -10.02 -2.62
N ASN A 52 1.32 -10.25 -2.14
CA ASN A 52 0.18 -10.66 -2.96
C ASN A 52 -0.13 -9.61 -4.05
N PHE A 53 -0.26 -8.33 -3.67
CA PHE A 53 -0.52 -7.25 -4.62
C PHE A 53 0.60 -7.14 -5.67
N ILE A 54 1.86 -7.15 -5.24
CA ILE A 54 3.03 -7.11 -6.13
C ILE A 54 3.07 -8.32 -7.08
N SER A 55 2.69 -9.51 -6.60
CA SER A 55 2.56 -10.71 -7.45
C SER A 55 1.57 -10.50 -8.59
N TYR A 56 0.37 -9.97 -8.30
CA TYR A 56 -0.61 -9.61 -9.33
C TYR A 56 -0.08 -8.54 -10.30
N VAL A 57 0.65 -7.54 -9.81
CA VAL A 57 1.29 -6.52 -10.67
C VAL A 57 2.30 -7.17 -11.62
N LYS A 58 3.20 -8.03 -11.10
CA LYS A 58 4.21 -8.74 -11.92
C LYS A 58 3.57 -9.65 -12.98
N LYS A 59 2.39 -10.21 -12.69
CA LYS A 59 1.60 -11.01 -13.64
C LYS A 59 0.79 -10.17 -14.64
N ASN A 60 0.90 -8.83 -14.63
CA ASN A 60 0.06 -7.92 -15.40
C ASN A 60 -1.45 -8.17 -15.17
N PHE A 61 -1.82 -8.65 -13.99
CA PHE A 61 -3.17 -9.11 -13.70
C PHE A 61 -4.20 -7.99 -13.83
N TYR A 62 -3.85 -6.80 -13.35
CA TYR A 62 -4.73 -5.64 -13.29
C TYR A 62 -4.95 -4.95 -14.64
N ASN A 63 -4.17 -5.29 -15.67
CA ASN A 63 -4.27 -4.63 -16.97
C ASN A 63 -5.65 -4.91 -17.60
N ASN A 64 -6.29 -3.84 -18.06
CA ASN A 64 -7.64 -3.81 -18.62
C ASN A 64 -8.76 -4.26 -17.66
N LEU A 65 -8.48 -4.32 -16.36
CA LEU A 65 -9.54 -4.39 -15.35
C LEU A 65 -10.10 -3.01 -15.07
N ILE A 66 -11.24 -2.95 -14.39
CA ILE A 66 -11.91 -1.69 -14.08
C ILE A 66 -11.97 -1.40 -12.58
N ILE A 67 -12.12 -0.12 -12.26
CA ILE A 67 -12.75 0.33 -11.01
C ILE A 67 -14.24 0.07 -11.16
N HIS A 68 -14.71 -1.03 -10.59
CA HIS A 68 -16.06 -1.56 -10.82
C HIS A 68 -17.07 -1.06 -9.79
N ARG A 69 -16.63 -0.38 -8.73
CA ARG A 69 -17.50 0.17 -7.70
C ARG A 69 -16.95 1.49 -7.18
N VAL A 70 -17.78 2.53 -7.17
CA VAL A 70 -17.42 3.88 -6.75
C VAL A 70 -18.52 4.45 -5.85
N ILE A 71 -18.18 4.81 -4.62
CA ILE A 71 -19.12 5.47 -3.70
C ILE A 71 -18.49 6.80 -3.28
N ASN A 72 -19.09 7.89 -3.74
CA ASN A 72 -18.64 9.24 -3.40
C ASN A 72 -18.68 9.45 -1.87
N GLY A 73 -17.63 10.05 -1.32
CA GLY A 73 -17.49 10.21 0.13
C GLY A 73 -17.21 8.91 0.89
N PHE A 74 -16.78 7.84 0.21
CA PHE A 74 -16.41 6.58 0.85
C PHE A 74 -15.13 6.00 0.25
N MET A 75 -15.20 5.35 -0.93
CA MET A 75 -14.05 4.69 -1.55
C MET A 75 -14.27 4.39 -3.05
N ILE A 76 -13.18 4.09 -3.75
CA ILE A 76 -13.18 3.51 -5.10
C ILE A 76 -12.59 2.10 -5.05
N GLN A 77 -13.25 1.11 -5.64
CA GLN A 77 -12.87 -0.31 -5.57
C GLN A 77 -12.67 -0.91 -6.98
N GLY A 78 -11.58 -1.68 -7.13
CA GLY A 78 -11.13 -2.22 -8.41
C GLY A 78 -10.41 -3.56 -8.30
N GLY A 79 -9.85 -4.02 -9.41
CA GLY A 79 -8.94 -5.17 -9.43
C GLY A 79 -9.59 -6.55 -9.47
N GLY A 80 -10.87 -6.65 -9.87
CA GLY A 80 -11.60 -7.93 -9.93
C GLY A 80 -12.31 -8.23 -11.26
N PHE A 81 -12.72 -7.20 -12.00
CA PHE A 81 -13.63 -7.34 -13.14
C PHE A 81 -13.08 -6.66 -14.39
N ASP A 82 -13.39 -7.23 -15.56
CA ASP A 82 -13.14 -6.61 -16.86
C ASP A 82 -14.24 -5.59 -17.23
N THR A 83 -14.14 -5.03 -18.44
CA THR A 83 -15.09 -4.04 -18.97
C THR A 83 -16.53 -4.57 -19.17
N ASN A 84 -16.70 -5.89 -19.20
CA ASN A 84 -17.97 -6.58 -19.31
C ASN A 84 -18.55 -7.00 -17.95
N ILE A 85 -17.90 -6.62 -16.84
CA ILE A 85 -18.27 -7.05 -15.48
C ILE A 85 -18.12 -8.57 -15.32
N ILE A 86 -17.16 -9.17 -16.02
CA ILE A 86 -16.79 -10.57 -15.83
C ILE A 86 -15.63 -10.61 -14.83
N GLN A 87 -15.82 -11.37 -13.75
CA GLN A 87 -14.78 -11.54 -12.74
C GLN A 87 -13.61 -12.32 -13.34
N LYS A 88 -12.40 -11.77 -13.22
CA LYS A 88 -11.18 -12.45 -13.65
C LYS A 88 -10.83 -13.53 -12.62
N PRO A 89 -10.51 -14.78 -13.05
CA PRO A 89 -10.01 -15.81 -12.13
C PRO A 89 -8.78 -15.31 -11.38
N HIS A 90 -8.75 -15.50 -10.06
CA HIS A 90 -7.70 -14.97 -9.19
C HIS A 90 -6.93 -16.09 -8.48
N ASP A 91 -5.77 -15.77 -7.92
CA ASP A 91 -4.99 -16.66 -7.06
C ASP A 91 -5.77 -16.95 -5.74
N PRO A 92 -5.35 -17.94 -4.93
CA PRO A 92 -5.99 -18.23 -3.64
C PRO A 92 -6.08 -17.03 -2.69
N ASN A 93 -7.02 -17.12 -1.74
CA ASN A 93 -7.22 -16.08 -0.74
C ASN A 93 -6.03 -15.97 0.21
N ILE A 94 -5.82 -14.77 0.76
CA ILE A 94 -4.78 -14.46 1.75
C ILE A 94 -5.37 -14.23 3.14
N ILE A 95 -4.52 -14.46 4.15
CA ILE A 95 -4.82 -14.14 5.55
C ILE A 95 -4.95 -12.63 5.72
N ASN A 96 -5.91 -12.20 6.54
CA ASN A 96 -6.15 -10.80 6.81
C ASN A 96 -5.13 -10.21 7.80
N GLU A 97 -4.38 -9.19 7.36
CA GLU A 97 -3.38 -8.47 8.17
C GLU A 97 -3.90 -7.15 8.78
N SER A 98 -5.21 -6.91 8.81
CA SER A 98 -5.83 -5.70 9.37
C SER A 98 -5.49 -5.38 10.82
N TYR A 99 -5.00 -6.36 11.59
CA TYR A 99 -4.52 -6.17 12.96
C TYR A 99 -3.20 -5.37 13.05
N ASN A 100 -2.66 -4.89 11.92
CA ASN A 100 -1.40 -4.17 11.80
C ASN A 100 -1.41 -2.71 12.30
N ASN A 101 -2.48 -2.27 12.98
CA ASN A 101 -2.68 -0.92 13.52
C ASN A 101 -2.76 0.22 12.47
N LEU A 102 -2.85 -0.10 11.18
CA LEU A 102 -3.09 0.91 10.15
C LEU A 102 -4.59 1.25 10.08
N SER A 103 -4.88 2.55 9.96
CA SER A 103 -6.24 3.07 9.86
C SER A 103 -6.61 3.32 8.39
N ASN A 104 -7.86 3.06 8.04
CA ASN A 104 -8.49 3.32 6.74
C ASN A 104 -8.76 4.82 6.55
N LEU A 105 -7.70 5.62 6.56
CA LEU A 105 -7.75 7.07 6.37
C LEU A 105 -7.81 7.42 4.88
N ARG A 106 -8.19 8.65 4.57
CA ARG A 106 -8.17 9.17 3.19
C ARG A 106 -6.81 8.94 2.53
N GLY A 107 -6.84 8.44 1.30
CA GLY A 107 -5.66 8.14 0.50
C GLY A 107 -4.99 6.80 0.82
N THR A 108 -5.45 6.05 1.82
CA THR A 108 -4.94 4.69 2.05
C THR A 108 -5.53 3.69 1.03
N ILE A 109 -4.74 2.69 0.66
CA ILE A 109 -5.20 1.53 -0.10
C ILE A 109 -5.33 0.31 0.83
N ALA A 110 -6.45 -0.41 0.69
CA ALA A 110 -6.76 -1.57 1.49
C ALA A 110 -7.37 -2.70 0.65
N MET A 111 -7.28 -3.94 1.15
CA MET A 111 -7.82 -5.11 0.47
C MET A 111 -9.32 -5.24 0.66
N ALA A 112 -10.06 -5.44 -0.43
CA ALA A 112 -11.44 -5.87 -0.38
C ALA A 112 -11.51 -7.38 -0.07
N ARG A 113 -12.59 -7.80 0.58
CA ARG A 113 -12.85 -9.20 0.97
C ARG A 113 -14.36 -9.45 1.07
N THR A 114 -14.76 -10.71 1.18
CA THR A 114 -16.13 -11.07 1.53
C THR A 114 -16.36 -10.90 3.04
N SER A 115 -17.48 -11.40 3.57
CA SER A 115 -17.78 -11.36 5.01
C SER A 115 -16.70 -12.03 5.84
N GLU A 116 -16.14 -13.13 5.33
CA GLU A 116 -15.10 -13.90 6.00
C GLU A 116 -13.75 -13.16 5.96
N PRO A 117 -13.00 -13.11 7.08
CA PRO A 117 -11.74 -12.36 7.15
C PRO A 117 -10.70 -12.72 6.08
N ASP A 118 -10.42 -14.02 5.91
CA ASP A 118 -9.31 -14.53 5.11
C ASP A 118 -9.75 -14.86 3.68
N THR A 119 -10.42 -13.88 3.04
CA THR A 119 -10.98 -14.01 1.69
C THR A 119 -10.54 -12.93 0.71
N ALA A 120 -9.63 -12.06 1.14
CA ALA A 120 -8.99 -11.11 0.24
C ALA A 120 -8.18 -11.85 -0.85
N ASN A 121 -8.20 -11.35 -2.07
CA ASN A 121 -7.43 -11.89 -3.21
C ASN A 121 -6.80 -10.78 -4.06
N SER A 122 -7.37 -10.40 -5.19
CA SER A 122 -6.86 -9.35 -6.08
C SER A 122 -7.53 -7.99 -5.87
N GLN A 123 -8.76 -7.97 -5.34
CA GLN A 123 -9.54 -6.73 -5.24
C GLN A 123 -9.05 -5.81 -4.13
N PHE A 124 -8.96 -4.52 -4.45
CA PHE A 124 -8.54 -3.47 -3.52
C PHE A 124 -9.48 -2.27 -3.61
N TYR A 125 -9.44 -1.41 -2.60
CA TYR A 125 -10.07 -0.10 -2.63
C TYR A 125 -9.14 0.99 -2.13
N ILE A 126 -9.36 2.21 -2.62
CA ILE A 126 -8.69 3.43 -2.14
C ILE A 126 -9.73 4.27 -1.39
N ASN A 127 -9.42 4.61 -0.14
CA ASN A 127 -10.26 5.43 0.72
C ASN A 127 -10.28 6.89 0.23
N THR A 128 -11.46 7.45 -0.04
CA THR A 128 -11.62 8.86 -0.44
C THR A 128 -11.91 9.76 0.76
N VAL A 129 -12.25 9.18 1.91
CA VAL A 129 -12.41 9.87 3.19
C VAL A 129 -11.85 8.99 4.32
N ASP A 130 -11.92 9.46 5.56
CA ASP A 130 -11.56 8.66 6.72
C ASP A 130 -12.66 7.66 7.08
N ASN A 131 -12.42 6.38 6.77
CA ASN A 131 -13.36 5.27 6.98
C ASN A 131 -12.98 4.44 8.21
N THR A 132 -12.85 5.08 9.38
CA THR A 132 -12.39 4.42 10.61
C THR A 132 -13.31 3.29 11.10
N SER A 133 -14.56 3.25 10.63
CA SER A 133 -15.47 2.12 10.81
C SER A 133 -14.93 0.82 10.19
N LEU A 134 -14.05 0.88 9.19
CA LEU A 134 -13.41 -0.27 8.53
C LEU A 134 -12.14 -0.77 9.26
N ASN A 135 -11.66 -0.05 10.27
CA ASN A 135 -10.45 -0.44 11.01
C ASN A 135 -10.67 -1.71 11.82
N TYR A 136 -9.61 -2.51 11.95
CA TYR A 136 -9.51 -3.50 13.02
C TYR A 136 -9.69 -2.81 14.38
N GLY A 137 -10.32 -3.49 15.34
CA GLY A 137 -10.50 -2.89 16.65
C GLY A 137 -11.14 -3.80 17.70
N ALA A 138 -11.67 -3.15 18.74
CA ALA A 138 -12.34 -3.80 19.86
C ALA A 138 -13.58 -4.59 19.41
N ILE A 139 -14.14 -5.36 20.34
CA ILE A 139 -15.41 -6.05 20.15
C ILE A 139 -16.50 -5.03 19.77
N ALA A 140 -17.26 -5.37 18.74
CA ALA A 140 -18.46 -4.66 18.29
C ALA A 140 -19.69 -5.55 18.49
N TYR A 141 -20.89 -4.99 18.33
CA TYR A 141 -22.15 -5.71 18.52
C TYR A 141 -22.97 -5.67 17.24
N ASP A 142 -23.59 -6.79 16.87
CA ASP A 142 -24.50 -6.85 15.73
C ASP A 142 -25.87 -6.22 16.07
N GLY A 143 -26.78 -6.15 15.09
CA GLY A 143 -28.14 -5.61 15.28
C GLY A 143 -29.02 -6.40 16.25
N TYR A 144 -28.55 -7.55 16.72
CA TYR A 144 -29.22 -8.43 17.69
C TYR A 144 -28.54 -8.43 19.06
N GLY A 145 -27.47 -7.64 19.25
CA GLY A 145 -26.72 -7.54 20.50
C GLY A 145 -25.66 -8.63 20.69
N ASN A 146 -25.32 -9.41 19.67
CA ASN A 146 -24.23 -10.38 19.76
C ASN A 146 -22.88 -9.70 19.55
N ALA A 147 -21.95 -9.96 20.47
CA ALA A 147 -20.57 -9.49 20.38
C ALA A 147 -19.82 -10.20 19.24
N TYR A 148 -19.11 -9.45 18.42
CA TYR A 148 -18.18 -9.96 17.42
C TYR A 148 -16.85 -9.18 17.44
N ARG A 149 -15.76 -9.85 17.08
CA ARG A 149 -14.45 -9.19 16.96
C ARG A 149 -14.44 -8.34 15.71
N LYS A 150 -14.10 -7.06 15.84
CA LYS A 150 -13.97 -6.16 14.68
C LYS A 150 -12.68 -6.47 13.94
N ILE A 151 -12.78 -7.36 12.96
CA ILE A 151 -11.64 -7.76 12.13
C ILE A 151 -11.25 -6.63 11.17
N GLY A 152 -12.19 -5.89 10.59
CA GLY A 152 -11.84 -4.77 9.69
C GLY A 152 -11.18 -5.20 8.38
N TYR A 153 -10.50 -4.26 7.72
CA TYR A 153 -9.90 -4.40 6.39
C TYR A 153 -8.44 -3.96 6.40
N CYS A 154 -7.57 -4.79 5.78
CA CYS A 154 -6.13 -4.59 5.79
C CYS A 154 -5.72 -3.42 4.90
N VAL A 155 -5.28 -2.32 5.52
CA VAL A 155 -4.53 -1.27 4.85
C VAL A 155 -3.10 -1.76 4.63
N PHE A 156 -2.61 -1.61 3.41
CA PHE A 156 -1.27 -2.08 3.01
C PHE A 156 -0.48 -1.04 2.22
N GLY A 157 -0.95 0.21 2.17
CA GLY A 157 -0.24 1.30 1.51
C GLY A 157 -1.02 2.61 1.51
N ARG A 158 -0.50 3.58 0.77
CA ARG A 158 -1.16 4.88 0.53
C ARG A 158 -0.86 5.44 -0.86
N VAL A 159 -1.70 6.34 -1.31
CA VAL A 159 -1.47 7.21 -2.46
C VAL A 159 -0.45 8.28 -2.06
N ILE A 160 0.64 8.37 -2.81
CA ILE A 160 1.67 9.41 -2.67
C ILE A 160 1.64 10.45 -3.80
N SER A 161 0.93 10.15 -4.89
CA SER A 161 0.63 11.10 -5.97
C SER A 161 -0.63 10.67 -6.73
N GLY A 162 -1.39 11.63 -7.26
CA GLY A 162 -2.61 11.35 -8.03
C GLY A 162 -3.90 11.26 -7.21
N MET A 163 -3.95 11.81 -5.98
CA MET A 163 -5.20 11.88 -5.22
C MET A 163 -6.31 12.66 -5.93
N ASN A 164 -5.97 13.67 -6.74
CA ASN A 164 -6.93 14.37 -7.59
C ASN A 164 -7.58 13.44 -8.64
N ILE A 165 -6.86 12.42 -9.12
CA ILE A 165 -7.41 11.40 -10.02
C ILE A 165 -8.36 10.48 -9.25
N VAL A 166 -7.98 10.07 -8.03
CA VAL A 166 -8.84 9.29 -7.13
C VAL A 166 -10.16 10.04 -6.84
N ASP A 167 -10.07 11.33 -6.54
CA ASP A 167 -11.25 12.17 -6.29
C ASP A 167 -12.12 12.34 -7.55
N ALA A 168 -11.49 12.54 -8.72
CA ALA A 168 -12.22 12.63 -9.98
C ALA A 168 -12.97 11.33 -10.30
N ILE A 169 -12.36 10.17 -10.03
CA ILE A 169 -13.02 8.86 -10.16
C ILE A 169 -14.19 8.77 -9.16
N ALA A 170 -13.99 9.20 -7.91
CA ALA A 170 -15.02 9.14 -6.87
C ALA A 170 -16.28 9.96 -7.19
N ALA A 171 -16.15 10.99 -8.03
CA ALA A 171 -17.21 11.91 -8.40
C ALA A 171 -17.97 11.52 -9.68
N VAL A 172 -17.61 10.43 -10.37
CA VAL A 172 -18.28 10.02 -11.61
C VAL A 172 -19.71 9.53 -11.34
N ALA A 173 -20.59 9.68 -12.34
CA ALA A 173 -21.92 9.09 -12.29
C ALA A 173 -21.85 7.56 -12.26
N THR A 174 -22.69 6.93 -11.43
CA THR A 174 -22.78 5.48 -11.29
C THR A 174 -24.16 4.94 -11.68
N THR A 175 -24.22 3.64 -11.93
CA THR A 175 -25.42 2.90 -12.32
C THR A 175 -25.38 1.48 -11.74
N THR A 176 -26.43 0.71 -12.01
CA THR A 176 -26.48 -0.72 -11.72
C THR A 176 -26.24 -1.51 -12.99
N LYS A 177 -25.26 -2.42 -12.97
CA LYS A 177 -24.93 -3.30 -14.11
C LYS A 177 -24.68 -4.72 -13.61
N SER A 178 -25.30 -5.71 -14.26
CA SER A 178 -25.16 -7.13 -13.91
C SER A 178 -25.41 -7.45 -12.43
N GLY A 179 -26.36 -6.74 -11.79
CA GLY A 179 -26.69 -6.90 -10.37
C GLY A 179 -25.74 -6.19 -9.39
N MET A 180 -24.66 -5.57 -9.87
CA MET A 180 -23.78 -4.72 -9.06
C MET A 180 -24.26 -3.28 -9.08
N THR A 181 -24.37 -2.66 -7.91
CA THR A 181 -24.64 -1.23 -7.75
C THR A 181 -23.35 -0.42 -7.80
N ASP A 182 -23.48 0.91 -7.93
CA ASP A 182 -22.38 1.86 -7.83
C ASP A 182 -21.29 1.67 -8.90
N VAL A 183 -21.65 1.07 -10.04
CA VAL A 183 -20.74 0.86 -11.17
C VAL A 183 -20.64 2.15 -11.97
N PRO A 184 -19.45 2.68 -12.28
CA PRO A 184 -19.32 3.86 -13.14
C PRO A 184 -20.06 3.72 -14.48
N VAL A 185 -20.80 4.76 -14.89
CA VAL A 185 -21.52 4.78 -16.18
C VAL A 185 -20.54 4.61 -17.34
N ASN A 186 -19.42 5.34 -17.28
CA ASN A 186 -18.29 5.17 -18.18
C ASN A 186 -17.21 4.38 -17.46
N ASN A 187 -16.72 3.30 -18.08
CA ASN A 187 -15.67 2.46 -17.50
C ASN A 187 -14.44 3.29 -17.11
N ILE A 188 -13.95 3.07 -15.90
CA ILE A 188 -12.66 3.57 -15.40
C ILE A 188 -11.69 2.40 -15.45
N ILE A 189 -10.78 2.44 -16.41
CA ILE A 189 -9.95 1.29 -16.79
C ILE A 189 -8.57 1.45 -16.17
N ILE A 190 -8.10 0.40 -15.51
CA ILE A 190 -6.70 0.22 -15.11
C ILE A 190 -5.94 -0.23 -16.36
N GLN A 191 -5.34 0.70 -17.08
CA GLN A 191 -4.59 0.40 -18.29
C GLN A 191 -3.36 -0.46 -17.98
N SER A 192 -2.63 -0.08 -16.93
CA SER A 192 -1.50 -0.85 -16.42
C SER A 192 -1.23 -0.54 -14.96
N VAL A 193 -0.57 -1.47 -14.28
CA VAL A 193 0.07 -1.24 -12.99
C VAL A 193 1.53 -1.64 -13.11
N THR A 194 2.45 -0.76 -12.69
CA THR A 194 3.89 -0.97 -12.84
C THR A 194 4.61 -0.69 -11.53
N ILE A 195 5.63 -1.47 -11.21
CA ILE A 195 6.51 -1.23 -10.06
C ILE A 195 7.51 -0.15 -10.47
N THR A 196 7.44 1.01 -9.83
CA THR A 196 8.30 2.18 -10.13
C THR A 196 9.46 2.33 -9.15
N LYS A 197 9.32 1.81 -7.93
CA LYS A 197 10.43 1.63 -6.99
C LYS A 197 10.36 0.21 -6.46
N ASN A 198 11.35 -0.60 -6.85
CA ASN A 198 11.45 -1.96 -6.33
C ASN A 198 12.10 -1.90 -4.96
N ALA A 199 11.45 -2.53 -3.98
CA ALA A 199 12.02 -2.77 -2.67
C ALA A 199 11.64 -4.18 -2.23
N PRO A 200 12.48 -4.82 -1.41
CA PRO A 200 12.21 -6.19 -1.00
C PRO A 200 10.98 -6.24 -0.07
N VAL A 201 10.32 -7.39 -0.07
CA VAL A 201 9.14 -7.64 0.77
C VAL A 201 9.50 -8.78 1.70
N CYS A 202 9.73 -8.46 2.97
CA CYS A 202 10.20 -9.45 3.93
C CYS A 202 9.03 -10.34 4.36
N ALA A 203 9.22 -11.65 4.32
CA ALA A 203 8.17 -12.59 4.74
C ALA A 203 7.83 -12.43 6.23
N ASN A 204 8.80 -12.01 7.04
CA ASN A 204 8.63 -11.67 8.45
C ASN A 204 9.40 -10.39 8.75
N LYS A 205 8.90 -9.59 9.70
CA LYS A 205 9.65 -8.46 10.26
C LYS A 205 10.91 -8.97 10.95
N MET A 206 12.08 -8.54 10.49
CA MET A 206 13.36 -8.90 11.10
C MET A 206 13.76 -7.87 12.14
N ILE A 207 13.88 -8.31 13.40
CA ILE A 207 14.34 -7.43 14.49
C ILE A 207 15.81 -7.11 14.23
N GLY A 208 16.13 -5.85 13.97
CA GLY A 208 17.48 -5.38 13.66
C GLY A 208 17.71 -5.00 12.20
N ASP A 209 16.76 -5.30 11.32
CA ASP A 209 16.73 -4.77 9.95
C ASP A 209 16.19 -3.33 9.99
N ILE A 210 17.08 -2.35 9.82
CA ILE A 210 16.81 -0.92 9.94
C ILE A 210 16.51 -0.29 8.58
N ASP A 211 17.22 -0.72 7.54
CA ASP A 211 17.08 -0.16 6.19
C ASP A 211 16.05 -0.91 5.31
N ARG A 212 15.49 -2.02 5.84
CA ARG A 212 14.37 -2.80 5.30
C ARG A 212 14.69 -3.45 3.97
N ASP A 213 15.94 -3.89 3.82
CA ASP A 213 16.39 -4.62 2.64
C ASP A 213 16.14 -6.14 2.74
N CYS A 214 15.55 -6.59 3.84
CA CYS A 214 15.35 -7.97 4.20
C CYS A 214 16.61 -8.77 4.54
N ASN A 215 17.66 -8.10 5.00
CA ASN A 215 18.84 -8.70 5.61
C ASN A 215 19.11 -8.04 6.97
N ILE A 216 19.96 -8.67 7.79
CA ILE A 216 20.52 -8.02 8.98
C ILE A 216 22.03 -8.02 8.77
N ASP A 217 22.59 -6.86 8.45
CA ASP A 217 23.99 -6.73 8.08
C ASP A 217 24.65 -5.45 8.62
N LEU A 218 25.86 -5.14 8.12
CA LEU A 218 26.64 -4.01 8.60
C LEU A 218 25.97 -2.66 8.30
N ALA A 219 25.18 -2.55 7.24
CA ALA A 219 24.43 -1.35 6.89
C ALA A 219 23.41 -1.02 7.98
N ASP A 220 22.73 -2.03 8.52
CA ASP A 220 21.81 -1.84 9.65
C ASP A 220 22.53 -1.29 10.88
N PHE A 221 23.65 -1.90 11.26
CA PHE A 221 24.43 -1.43 12.41
C PHE A 221 24.95 0.00 12.21
N ALA A 222 25.38 0.35 11.00
CA ALA A 222 25.80 1.70 10.67
C ALA A 222 24.64 2.69 10.83
N GLN A 223 23.45 2.34 10.30
CA GLN A 223 22.25 3.16 10.42
C GLN A 223 21.80 3.31 11.89
N MET A 224 21.87 2.26 12.70
CA MET A 224 21.61 2.33 14.14
C MET A 224 22.56 3.31 14.84
N ALA A 225 23.85 3.24 14.53
CA ALA A 225 24.86 4.12 15.12
C ALA A 225 24.64 5.58 14.73
N GLU A 226 24.32 5.85 13.46
CA GLU A 226 23.97 7.19 12.98
C GLU A 226 22.71 7.73 13.67
N ASN A 227 21.65 6.93 13.74
CA ASN A 227 20.42 7.30 14.45
C ASN A 227 20.70 7.61 15.93
N TRP A 228 21.54 6.81 16.58
CA TRP A 228 21.94 7.03 17.98
C TRP A 228 22.75 8.32 18.16
N LEU A 229 23.67 8.63 17.23
CA LEU A 229 24.44 9.86 17.23
C LEU A 229 23.56 11.09 17.00
N LEU A 230 22.57 11.00 16.11
CA LEU A 230 21.58 12.05 15.89
C LEU A 230 20.77 12.31 17.16
N CYS A 231 20.27 11.26 17.82
CA CYS A 231 19.50 11.36 19.06
C CYS A 231 20.30 11.86 20.27
N ASN A 232 21.61 11.61 20.32
CA ASN A 232 22.48 12.07 21.42
C ASN A 232 23.27 13.35 21.12
N SER A 233 23.12 13.90 19.91
CA SER A 233 23.52 15.27 19.64
C SER A 233 22.46 16.20 20.21
N ILE A 234 22.88 17.16 21.05
CA ILE A 234 22.08 17.99 21.99
C ILE A 234 20.88 18.77 21.41
N THR A 235 20.51 18.63 20.13
CA THR A 235 19.62 19.60 19.49
C THR A 235 18.19 19.16 19.21
N ILE A 236 17.85 17.90 18.87
CA ILE A 236 16.47 17.60 18.45
C ILE A 236 16.10 16.12 18.67
N CYS A 237 15.42 15.81 19.77
CA CYS A 237 14.50 14.67 19.85
C CYS A 237 13.27 15.05 20.69
N GLN A 238 12.14 15.29 20.02
CA GLN A 238 10.79 15.08 20.55
C GLN A 238 10.22 13.83 19.90
#